data_AF-A0A7C1Q3Z9-F1
#
_entry.id   AF-A0A7C1Q3Z9-F1
#
_cell.length_a   1.000
_cell.length_b   1.000
_cell.length_c   1.000
_cell.angle_alpha   90.00
_cell.angle_beta   90.00
_cell.angle_gamma   90.00
#
_symmetry.space_group_name_H-M   'P 1'
#
loop_
_entity.id
_entity.type
_entity.pdbx_description
1 polymer ?
#
loop_
_entity_poly.entity_id
_entity_poly.type
_entity_poly.pdbx_seq_one_letter_code
_entity_poly.pdbx_strand_id
1 'polypeptide(L)'
;MIYINRIIENGASFIKRISPLFVFLLFIFELSAQERPNISTKVDTSYIKIGEQVQWTVTVDIDSTDFVIFPEGQTFSPLETVEAFATDTTRKKDRLTLQKIYALTQFDSGAYKLPSQRIDINGTGFMTDSMLINVATIPVDTLNQKMYDIKPLINVEKSNYDFWTYLLIGLLILSILGGLLYWFVFRRKPLTEEEKVALLPPYDRALLELKRLENSKYLIQDEYKQYYSELTTIVRSYLEEDAHVTALESTTGQLIEKLELLKDAGELKLDDDTIKQFQQILQTADLVKFAKNKPSTSVAEQDRKLVEQIVEKTHEALPEPTEEELLEHAEYQEELERRAKKKKIKIAIISTIAVILIGITITGIKFGFGYMKDTVLGHPTKELLEGEWVRSSYGFPPIQLETPQVLVRQKIKLPAEAKSTIADIQAFQYTSPIGLFNVGTTSVTLNQQDVEPDFEKTIEQILSNFENQGAKNIITKQEEFSTISGVKGVKVYGSGKFLAPGAKELIEGEYTVLLFGGKGFQQYIILTWLEDDTYAQEIVDRILASVEVKTEL
;
A
#
# COMPACT_ATOMS: atom_id res chain seq x y z
N MET A 1 89.40 -84.41 55.84
CA MET A 1 89.05 -83.26 56.70
C MET A 1 90.33 -82.75 57.36
N ILE A 2 91.01 -81.78 56.73
CA ILE A 2 92.06 -80.85 57.24
C ILE A 2 92.46 -80.07 55.98
N TYR A 3 91.92 -78.86 55.77
CA TYR A 3 92.55 -77.85 54.90
C TYR A 3 91.98 -76.43 55.05
N ILE A 4 90.96 -76.20 55.88
CA ILE A 4 90.28 -74.88 55.90
C ILE A 4 90.77 -73.91 57.01
N ASN A 5 91.53 -74.36 58.02
CA ASN A 5 91.80 -73.50 59.19
C ASN A 5 93.02 -72.55 59.14
N ARG A 6 93.78 -72.44 58.04
CA ARG A 6 95.05 -71.67 58.06
C ARG A 6 94.98 -70.22 57.56
N ILE A 7 93.86 -69.74 57.03
CA ILE A 7 93.81 -68.43 56.34
C ILE A 7 93.41 -67.25 57.26
N ILE A 8 92.92 -67.50 58.48
CA ILE A 8 92.27 -66.45 59.28
C ILE A 8 93.26 -65.55 60.06
N GLU A 9 94.47 -66.00 60.39
CA GLU A 9 95.33 -65.24 61.33
C GLU A 9 96.08 -64.03 60.73
N ASN A 10 96.35 -63.97 59.42
CA ASN A 10 97.22 -62.92 58.86
C ASN A 10 96.53 -61.57 58.55
N GLY A 11 95.19 -61.48 58.66
CA GLY A 11 94.45 -60.26 58.31
C GLY A 11 94.44 -59.15 59.37
N ALA A 12 94.74 -59.46 60.63
CA ALA A 12 94.46 -58.54 61.75
C ALA A 12 95.48 -57.38 61.91
N SER A 13 96.68 -57.51 61.36
CA SER A 13 97.79 -56.55 61.57
C SER A 13 97.67 -55.27 60.71
N PHE A 14 97.08 -55.37 59.52
CA PHE A 14 97.03 -54.25 58.56
C PHE A 14 96.01 -53.16 58.95
N ILE A 15 94.95 -53.55 59.67
CA ILE A 15 93.79 -52.68 59.97
C ILE A 15 94.16 -51.55 60.96
N LYS A 16 95.10 -51.77 61.88
CA LYS A 16 95.42 -50.78 62.92
C LYS A 16 96.22 -49.57 62.43
N ARG A 17 96.84 -49.64 61.25
CA ARG A 17 97.71 -48.57 60.73
C ARG A 17 97.01 -47.56 59.80
N ILE A 18 95.82 -47.90 59.30
CA ILE A 18 95.03 -47.07 58.35
C ILE A 18 94.01 -46.15 59.06
N SER A 19 93.74 -46.40 60.35
CA SER A 19 92.69 -45.74 61.11
C SER A 19 92.77 -44.19 61.17
N PRO A 20 93.92 -43.52 61.40
CA PRO A 20 93.92 -42.06 61.51
C PRO A 20 93.77 -41.33 60.16
N LEU A 21 94.18 -41.96 59.04
CA LEU A 21 94.00 -41.39 57.70
C LEU A 21 92.53 -41.47 57.24
N PHE A 22 91.82 -42.51 57.69
CA PHE A 22 90.38 -42.68 57.44
C PHE A 22 89.54 -41.65 58.20
N VAL A 23 89.95 -41.24 59.42
CA VAL A 23 89.24 -40.23 60.21
C VAL A 23 89.36 -38.83 59.59
N PHE A 24 90.51 -38.47 59.00
CA PHE A 24 90.66 -37.18 58.30
C PHE A 24 89.89 -37.14 56.97
N LEU A 25 89.78 -38.27 56.26
CA LEU A 25 88.97 -38.38 55.05
C LEU A 25 87.46 -38.28 55.35
N LEU A 26 87.02 -38.73 56.54
CA LEU A 26 85.62 -38.65 56.96
C LEU A 26 85.11 -37.22 57.21
N PHE A 27 85.98 -36.27 57.53
CA PHE A 27 85.58 -34.87 57.77
C PHE A 27 85.48 -34.00 56.51
N ILE A 28 85.96 -34.47 55.36
CA ILE A 28 85.87 -33.71 54.09
C ILE A 28 84.52 -33.94 53.38
N PHE A 29 83.77 -34.98 53.78
CA PHE A 29 82.48 -35.33 53.16
C PHE A 29 81.27 -34.52 53.66
N GLU A 30 81.40 -33.69 54.71
CA GLU A 30 80.26 -32.91 55.24
C GLU A 30 80.04 -31.54 54.54
N LEU A 31 80.85 -31.17 53.56
CA LEU A 31 80.75 -29.88 52.85
C LEU A 31 79.88 -29.91 51.57
N SER A 32 79.01 -30.91 51.39
CA SER A 32 78.11 -30.99 50.22
C SER A 32 76.68 -31.45 50.55
N ALA A 33 76.15 -31.03 51.70
CA ALA A 33 74.73 -31.16 52.02
C ALA A 33 74.00 -29.83 51.78
N GLN A 34 73.88 -29.40 50.52
CA GLN A 34 72.77 -28.51 50.16
C GLN A 34 71.53 -29.40 50.03
N GLU A 35 70.57 -29.23 50.94
CA GLU A 35 69.27 -29.91 50.83
C GLU A 35 68.65 -29.53 49.48
N ARG A 36 68.24 -30.53 48.70
CA ARG A 36 67.60 -30.27 47.41
C ARG A 36 66.27 -29.55 47.66
N PRO A 37 65.95 -28.50 46.88
CA PRO A 37 64.67 -27.83 46.99
C PRO A 37 63.53 -28.82 46.75
N ASN A 38 62.51 -28.77 47.60
CA ASN A 38 61.35 -29.65 47.50
C ASN A 38 60.24 -28.92 46.74
N ILE A 39 59.80 -29.49 45.61
CA ILE A 39 58.77 -28.93 44.75
C ILE A 39 57.61 -29.92 44.74
N SER A 40 56.42 -29.43 45.08
CA SER A 40 55.18 -30.22 45.02
C SER A 40 54.11 -29.46 44.26
N THR A 41 53.30 -30.20 43.50
CA THR A 41 52.21 -29.62 42.73
C THR A 41 50.90 -30.36 43.00
N LYS A 42 49.79 -29.64 42.92
CA LYS A 42 48.45 -30.17 43.16
C LYS A 42 47.43 -29.47 42.27
N VAL A 43 46.46 -30.22 41.76
CA VAL A 43 45.21 -29.67 41.21
C VAL A 43 44.07 -29.90 42.21
N ASP A 44 43.13 -28.96 42.26
CA ASP A 44 41.92 -29.07 43.08
C ASP A 44 40.93 -30.12 42.56
N THR A 45 40.78 -30.23 41.24
CA THR A 45 39.97 -31.26 40.56
C THR A 45 40.63 -31.71 39.26
N SER A 46 40.41 -32.96 38.86
CA SER A 46 40.75 -33.48 37.53
C SER A 46 39.55 -33.55 36.59
N TYR A 47 38.39 -33.04 37.03
CA TYR A 47 37.14 -33.04 36.27
C TYR A 47 36.45 -31.68 36.38
N ILE A 48 36.23 -31.02 35.25
CA ILE A 48 35.58 -29.71 35.12
C ILE A 48 34.58 -29.72 33.97
N LYS A 49 33.64 -28.77 33.95
CA LYS A 49 32.79 -28.52 32.76
C LYS A 49 33.48 -27.56 31.79
N ILE A 50 33.01 -27.52 30.55
CA ILE A 50 33.45 -26.51 29.57
C ILE A 50 33.35 -25.10 30.18
N GLY A 51 34.46 -24.35 30.15
CA GLY A 51 34.56 -22.99 30.67
C GLY A 51 34.68 -22.88 32.20
N GLU A 52 34.65 -23.99 32.93
CA GLU A 52 34.96 -24.02 34.37
C GLU A 52 36.48 -23.98 34.59
N GLN A 53 36.92 -23.52 35.76
CA GLN A 53 38.33 -23.31 36.06
C GLN A 53 38.86 -24.39 37.01
N VAL A 54 40.07 -24.87 36.75
CA VAL A 54 40.84 -25.76 37.64
C VAL A 54 42.00 -24.97 38.26
N GLN A 55 42.20 -25.11 39.57
CA GLN A 55 43.30 -24.44 40.27
C GLN A 55 44.50 -25.36 40.39
N TRP A 56 45.58 -25.02 39.69
CA TRP A 56 46.87 -25.68 39.81
C TRP A 56 47.78 -24.92 40.78
N THR A 57 48.12 -25.56 41.89
CA THR A 57 48.95 -25.01 42.96
C THR A 57 50.34 -25.61 42.91
N VAL A 58 51.36 -24.75 42.92
CA VAL A 58 52.77 -25.11 43.03
C VAL A 58 53.29 -24.64 44.38
N THR A 59 53.90 -25.54 45.14
CA THR A 59 54.53 -25.24 46.43
C THR A 59 56.00 -25.60 46.37
N VAL A 60 56.87 -24.64 46.69
CA VAL A 60 58.33 -24.76 46.62
C VAL A 60 58.93 -24.42 47.98
N ASP A 61 59.60 -25.39 48.61
CA ASP A 61 60.32 -25.21 49.87
C ASP A 61 61.81 -25.03 49.61
N ILE A 62 62.31 -23.82 49.85
CA ILE A 62 63.68 -23.38 49.57
C ILE A 62 64.34 -22.74 50.80
N ASP A 63 65.65 -22.54 50.75
CA ASP A 63 66.35 -21.74 51.75
C ASP A 63 66.08 -20.26 51.53
N SER A 64 66.16 -19.47 52.60
CA SER A 64 65.74 -18.07 52.54
C SER A 64 66.63 -17.13 51.70
N THR A 65 67.77 -17.65 51.20
CA THR A 65 68.67 -16.98 50.27
C THR A 65 68.42 -17.33 48.80
N ASP A 66 67.53 -18.29 48.52
CA ASP A 66 67.27 -18.77 47.17
C ASP A 66 66.26 -17.89 46.42
N PHE A 67 66.45 -17.78 45.11
CA PHE A 67 65.56 -17.07 44.21
C PHE A 67 64.80 -18.04 43.30
N VAL A 68 63.47 -17.94 43.27
CA VAL A 68 62.57 -18.83 42.51
C VAL A 68 61.83 -18.05 41.44
N ILE A 69 61.85 -18.59 40.21
CA ILE A 69 61.09 -18.09 39.07
C ILE A 69 60.03 -19.14 38.73
N PHE A 70 58.77 -18.73 38.80
CA PHE A 70 57.62 -19.55 38.41
C PHE A 70 57.32 -19.40 36.90
N PRO A 71 56.66 -20.38 36.26
CA PRO A 71 56.27 -20.29 34.87
C PRO A 71 55.30 -19.12 34.63
N GLU A 72 55.52 -18.35 33.56
CA GLU A 72 54.68 -17.22 33.16
C GLU A 72 54.24 -17.36 31.69
N GLY A 73 53.08 -16.81 31.35
CA GLY A 73 52.51 -16.88 30.00
C GLY A 73 51.74 -18.18 29.69
N GLN A 74 51.54 -18.46 28.40
CA GLN A 74 50.71 -19.57 27.92
C GLN A 74 51.50 -20.89 27.75
N THR A 75 52.24 -21.31 28.78
CA THR A 75 53.01 -22.58 28.77
C THR A 75 52.16 -23.82 29.11
N PHE A 76 50.87 -23.61 29.37
CA PHE A 76 49.91 -24.61 29.85
C PHE A 76 49.10 -25.29 28.72
N SER A 77 49.38 -24.95 27.46
CA SER A 77 48.68 -25.50 26.29
C SER A 77 48.67 -27.04 26.31
N PRO A 78 47.53 -27.70 26.06
CA PRO A 78 46.28 -27.16 25.50
C PRO A 78 45.32 -26.48 26.49
N LEU A 79 45.66 -26.35 27.79
CA LEU A 79 44.87 -25.58 28.74
C LEU A 79 45.21 -24.09 28.65
N GLU A 80 44.22 -23.23 28.92
CA GLU A 80 44.39 -21.78 28.91
C GLU A 80 44.54 -21.22 30.32
N THR A 81 45.47 -20.27 30.50
CA THR A 81 45.63 -19.58 31.79
C THR A 81 44.66 -18.41 31.87
N VAL A 82 43.71 -18.49 32.80
CA VAL A 82 42.79 -17.39 33.10
C VAL A 82 43.48 -16.36 33.98
N GLU A 83 44.12 -16.84 35.06
CA GLU A 83 44.74 -15.97 36.06
C GLU A 83 45.92 -16.68 36.74
N ALA A 84 46.98 -15.92 37.03
CA ALA A 84 48.09 -16.36 37.87
C ALA A 84 48.13 -15.50 39.13
N PHE A 85 47.66 -16.05 40.25
CA PHE A 85 47.55 -15.34 41.53
C PHE A 85 48.91 -14.91 42.08
N ALA A 86 48.95 -13.89 42.94
CA ALA A 86 50.20 -13.46 43.57
C ALA A 86 50.85 -14.60 44.39
N THR A 87 52.18 -14.66 44.41
CA THR A 87 52.92 -15.69 45.15
C THR A 87 52.78 -15.45 46.66
N ASP A 88 52.26 -16.42 47.38
CA ASP A 88 52.24 -16.41 48.84
C ASP A 88 53.56 -16.96 49.39
N THR A 89 54.07 -16.36 50.47
CA THR A 89 55.36 -16.70 51.07
C THR A 89 55.23 -16.91 52.56
N THR A 90 55.42 -18.14 53.01
CA THR A 90 55.48 -18.48 54.44
C THR A 90 56.94 -18.71 54.86
N ARG A 91 57.42 -17.95 55.84
CA ARG A 91 58.78 -18.11 56.39
C ARG A 91 58.78 -18.94 57.67
N LYS A 92 59.63 -19.96 57.74
CA LYS A 92 59.85 -20.77 58.94
C LYS A 92 61.36 -20.87 59.23
N LYS A 93 61.84 -19.99 60.11
CA LYS A 93 63.28 -19.81 60.42
C LYS A 93 64.09 -19.53 59.16
N ASP A 94 64.95 -20.46 58.77
CA ASP A 94 65.89 -20.32 57.65
C ASP A 94 65.31 -20.79 56.30
N ARG A 95 64.08 -21.35 56.30
CA ARG A 95 63.38 -21.82 55.10
C ARG A 95 62.18 -20.96 54.71
N LEU A 96 61.95 -20.85 53.40
CA LEU A 96 60.80 -20.21 52.78
C LEU A 96 59.97 -21.27 52.04
N THR A 97 58.65 -21.23 52.26
CA THR A 97 57.67 -21.97 51.46
C THR A 97 56.95 -20.97 50.56
N LEU A 98 57.18 -21.07 49.26
CA LEU A 98 56.52 -20.25 48.25
C LEU A 98 55.36 -21.02 47.63
N GLN A 99 54.18 -20.41 47.57
CA GLN A 99 53.00 -20.99 46.94
C GLN A 99 52.51 -20.09 45.80
N LYS A 100 52.30 -20.68 44.63
CA LYS A 100 51.75 -20.00 43.45
C LYS A 100 50.56 -20.79 42.91
N ILE A 101 49.46 -20.09 42.63
CA ILE A 101 48.23 -20.71 42.12
C ILE A 101 47.94 -20.16 40.72
N TYR A 102 47.58 -21.06 39.81
CA TYR A 102 47.15 -20.76 38.45
C TYR A 102 45.72 -21.26 38.24
N ALA A 103 44.82 -20.39 37.80
CA ALA A 103 43.50 -20.77 37.32
C ALA A 103 43.60 -21.11 35.83
N LEU A 104 43.34 -22.37 35.48
CA LEU A 104 43.39 -22.88 34.13
C LEU A 104 41.98 -23.26 33.64
N THR A 105 41.68 -23.13 32.35
CA THR A 105 40.38 -23.52 31.78
C THR A 105 40.51 -24.13 30.39
N GLN A 106 39.41 -24.65 29.87
CA GLN A 106 39.27 -25.14 28.50
C GLN A 106 37.83 -24.95 27.99
N PHE A 107 37.70 -24.54 26.74
CA PHE A 107 36.40 -24.24 26.10
C PHE A 107 35.83 -25.37 25.24
N ASP A 108 36.59 -26.45 25.07
CA ASP A 108 36.18 -27.66 24.37
C ASP A 108 36.11 -28.86 25.32
N SER A 109 35.18 -29.79 25.07
CA SER A 109 35.09 -31.04 25.82
C SER A 109 36.16 -32.04 25.38
N GLY A 110 36.79 -32.72 26.34
CA GLY A 110 37.83 -33.69 26.06
C GLY A 110 38.72 -33.97 27.26
N ALA A 111 39.72 -34.83 27.07
CA ALA A 111 40.76 -35.10 28.07
C ALA A 111 42.03 -34.35 27.68
N TYR A 112 42.43 -33.36 28.47
CA TYR A 112 43.54 -32.47 28.19
C TYR A 112 44.66 -32.67 29.20
N LYS A 113 45.90 -32.76 28.71
CA LYS A 113 47.07 -32.94 29.55
C LYS A 113 47.61 -31.58 29.97
N LEU A 114 47.73 -31.33 31.27
CA LEU A 114 48.55 -30.27 31.85
C LEU A 114 50.03 -30.65 31.70
N PRO A 115 50.79 -29.99 30.81
CA PRO A 115 52.20 -30.34 30.60
C PRO A 115 53.05 -29.99 31.82
N SER A 116 54.13 -30.75 32.02
CA SER A 116 55.16 -30.46 33.02
C SER A 116 55.71 -29.05 32.82
N GLN A 117 55.73 -28.28 33.91
CA GLN A 117 56.19 -26.90 33.92
C GLN A 117 57.58 -26.80 34.52
N ARG A 118 58.38 -25.85 34.01
CA ARG A 118 59.72 -25.57 34.53
C ARG A 118 59.64 -24.51 35.63
N ILE A 119 60.31 -24.77 36.75
CA ILE A 119 60.52 -23.84 37.86
C ILE A 119 62.03 -23.67 38.02
N ASP A 120 62.54 -22.44 37.89
CA ASP A 120 63.97 -22.17 38.02
C ASP A 120 64.29 -21.68 39.44
N ILE A 121 65.22 -22.36 40.11
CA ILE A 121 65.70 -22.04 41.46
C ILE A 121 67.21 -21.76 41.34
N ASN A 122 67.64 -20.54 41.65
CA ASN A 122 69.03 -20.09 41.51
C ASN A 122 69.65 -20.41 40.13
N GLY A 123 68.85 -20.34 39.06
CA GLY A 123 69.28 -20.63 37.69
C GLY A 123 69.30 -22.12 37.30
N THR A 124 68.94 -23.03 38.22
CA THR A 124 68.75 -24.46 37.94
C THR A 124 67.27 -24.76 37.76
N GLY A 125 66.91 -25.37 36.63
CA GLY A 125 65.51 -25.68 36.31
C GLY A 125 65.05 -27.05 36.78
N PHE A 126 63.90 -27.07 37.44
CA PHE A 126 63.21 -28.28 37.90
C PHE A 126 61.87 -28.41 37.16
N MET A 127 61.51 -29.64 36.79
CA MET A 127 60.25 -29.91 36.09
C MET A 127 59.20 -30.46 37.05
N THR A 128 57.96 -29.99 36.91
CA THR A 128 56.81 -30.50 37.66
C THR A 128 56.21 -31.74 37.01
N ASP A 129 55.39 -32.47 37.76
CA ASP A 129 54.63 -33.59 37.22
C ASP A 129 53.51 -33.13 36.27
N SER A 130 53.27 -33.90 35.21
CA SER A 130 52.15 -33.67 34.29
C SER A 130 50.87 -34.33 34.79
N MET A 131 49.71 -33.71 34.58
CA MET A 131 48.41 -34.22 35.04
C MET A 131 47.37 -34.23 33.90
N LEU A 132 46.33 -35.05 33.99
CA LEU A 132 45.24 -35.11 33.00
C LEU A 132 43.97 -34.49 33.58
N ILE A 133 43.36 -33.56 32.84
CA ILE A 133 42.11 -32.86 33.20
C ILE A 133 41.03 -33.25 32.19
N ASN A 134 39.90 -33.73 32.68
CA ASN A 134 38.74 -34.09 31.88
C ASN A 134 37.72 -32.95 31.88
N VAL A 135 37.28 -32.55 30.68
CA VAL A 135 36.35 -31.43 30.45
C VAL A 135 35.04 -31.98 29.88
N ALA A 136 33.96 -31.83 30.64
CA ALA A 136 32.65 -32.37 30.30
C ALA A 136 31.72 -31.32 29.68
N THR A 137 30.85 -31.76 28.77
CA THR A 137 29.77 -30.92 28.22
C THR A 137 28.65 -30.72 29.24
N ILE A 138 27.87 -29.67 29.05
CA ILE A 138 26.64 -29.42 29.81
C ILE A 138 25.48 -30.05 29.02
N PRO A 139 24.71 -30.99 29.59
CA PRO A 139 23.57 -31.58 28.88
C PRO A 139 22.48 -30.52 28.66
N VAL A 140 22.07 -30.33 27.41
CA VAL A 140 20.90 -29.51 27.06
C VAL A 140 19.68 -30.42 26.99
N ASP A 141 18.66 -30.14 27.80
CA ASP A 141 17.40 -30.88 27.77
C ASP A 141 16.54 -30.39 26.60
N THR A 142 16.73 -31.01 25.44
CA THR A 142 15.96 -30.72 24.23
C THR A 142 14.66 -31.52 24.14
N LEU A 143 14.38 -32.43 25.07
CA LEU A 143 13.22 -33.32 25.03
C LEU A 143 11.96 -32.71 25.65
N ASN A 144 12.13 -31.79 26.61
CA ASN A 144 11.00 -31.15 27.31
C ASN A 144 10.63 -29.76 26.79
N GLN A 145 11.35 -29.24 25.79
CA GLN A 145 11.09 -27.91 25.25
C GLN A 145 10.24 -28.02 23.97
N LYS A 146 8.98 -27.59 24.06
CA LYS A 146 8.05 -27.54 22.93
C LYS A 146 8.62 -26.60 21.86
N MET A 147 8.97 -27.14 20.69
CA MET A 147 9.30 -26.32 19.52
C MET A 147 8.03 -25.57 19.11
N TYR A 148 8.09 -24.25 19.17
CA TYR A 148 7.02 -23.40 18.65
C TYR A 148 7.22 -23.23 17.16
N ASP A 149 6.12 -23.28 16.42
CA ASP A 149 6.13 -23.02 14.99
C ASP A 149 6.56 -21.59 14.69
N ILE A 150 7.08 -21.34 13.49
CA ILE A 150 7.50 -20.00 13.07
C ILE A 150 6.26 -19.10 13.11
N LYS A 151 6.34 -17.97 13.85
CA LYS A 151 5.24 -17.01 13.90
C LYS A 151 4.88 -16.58 12.47
N PRO A 152 3.60 -16.70 12.05
CA PRO A 152 3.20 -16.24 10.74
C PRO A 152 3.47 -14.74 10.61
N LEU A 153 3.80 -14.33 9.38
CA LEU A 153 3.93 -12.91 9.04
C LEU A 153 2.61 -12.21 9.42
N ILE A 154 2.72 -11.18 10.25
CA ILE A 154 1.58 -10.34 10.60
C ILE A 154 1.17 -9.62 9.32
N ASN A 155 -0.02 -9.95 8.80
CA ASN A 155 -0.59 -9.29 7.65
C ASN A 155 -0.91 -7.85 8.05
N VAL A 156 -0.09 -6.90 7.58
CA VAL A 156 -0.36 -5.48 7.80
C VAL A 156 -1.44 -5.09 6.79
N GLU A 157 -2.64 -4.78 7.29
CA GLU A 157 -3.71 -4.22 6.47
C GLU A 157 -3.15 -3.02 5.69
N LYS A 158 -3.17 -3.10 4.35
CA LYS A 158 -2.76 -1.98 3.51
C LYS A 158 -3.61 -0.77 3.89
N SER A 159 -2.97 0.31 4.29
CA SER A 159 -3.65 1.57 4.61
C SER A 159 -4.52 2.01 3.43
N ASN A 160 -5.77 2.38 3.69
CA ASN A 160 -6.76 2.85 2.69
C ASN A 160 -6.41 4.23 2.07
N TYR A 161 -5.13 4.61 2.10
CA TYR A 161 -4.62 5.88 1.59
C TYR A 161 -5.02 6.13 0.13
N ASP A 162 -4.97 5.09 -0.71
CA ASP A 162 -5.35 5.19 -2.12
C ASP A 162 -6.83 5.55 -2.26
N PHE A 163 -7.72 4.88 -1.51
CA PHE A 163 -9.15 5.16 -1.53
C PHE A 163 -9.45 6.61 -1.15
N TRP A 164 -8.86 7.11 -0.05
CA TRP A 164 -9.04 8.50 0.41
C TRP A 164 -8.48 9.52 -0.58
N THR A 165 -7.35 9.20 -1.22
CA THR A 165 -6.76 10.05 -2.26
C THR A 165 -7.69 10.17 -3.47
N TYR A 166 -8.24 9.04 -3.96
CA TYR A 166 -9.19 9.05 -5.06
C TYR A 166 -10.53 9.72 -4.67
N LEU A 167 -10.99 9.54 -3.43
CA LEU A 167 -12.18 10.22 -2.91
C LEU A 167 -11.98 11.74 -2.92
N LEU A 168 -10.85 12.24 -2.41
CA LEU A 168 -10.52 13.66 -2.38
C LEU A 168 -10.38 14.25 -3.79
N ILE A 169 -9.72 13.55 -4.71
CA ILE A 169 -9.63 13.97 -6.11
C ILE A 169 -11.02 14.02 -6.76
N GLY A 170 -11.85 12.99 -6.52
CA GLY A 170 -13.23 12.95 -7.00
C GLY A 170 -14.06 14.13 -6.49
N LEU A 171 -13.96 14.43 -5.19
CA LEU A 171 -14.66 15.56 -4.56
C LEU A 171 -14.16 16.90 -5.10
N LEU A 172 -12.85 17.05 -5.32
CA LEU A 172 -12.26 18.24 -5.94
C LEU A 172 -12.80 18.46 -7.36
N ILE A 173 -12.81 17.42 -8.19
CA ILE A 173 -13.34 17.49 -9.56
C ILE A 173 -14.83 17.84 -9.53
N LEU A 174 -15.61 17.22 -8.64
CA LEU A 174 -17.04 17.49 -8.50
C LEU A 174 -17.31 18.91 -8.01
N SER A 175 -16.47 19.43 -7.11
CA SER A 175 -16.53 20.81 -6.64
C SER A 175 -16.14 21.82 -7.74
N ILE A 176 -15.15 21.51 -8.58
CA ILE A 176 -14.79 22.32 -9.76
C ILE A 176 -15.93 22.34 -10.77
N LEU A 177 -16.48 21.16 -11.10
CA LEU A 177 -17.61 21.03 -12.02
C LEU A 177 -18.84 21.76 -11.49
N GLY A 178 -19.15 21.61 -10.20
CA GLY A 178 -20.23 22.32 -9.53
C GLY A 178 -20.01 23.84 -9.55
N GLY A 179 -18.77 24.30 -9.29
CA GLY A 179 -18.37 25.69 -9.38
C GLY A 179 -18.53 26.26 -10.80
N LEU A 180 -18.12 25.52 -11.83
CA LEU A 180 -18.31 25.89 -13.23
C LEU A 180 -19.80 25.91 -13.61
N LEU A 181 -20.58 24.91 -13.22
CA LEU A 181 -22.02 24.87 -13.45
C LEU A 181 -22.71 26.07 -12.79
N TYR A 182 -22.36 26.38 -11.54
CA TYR A 182 -22.83 27.56 -10.85
C TYR A 182 -22.44 28.84 -11.62
N TRP A 183 -21.18 28.97 -12.03
CA TRP A 183 -20.67 30.16 -12.71
C TRP A 183 -21.28 30.39 -14.10
N PHE A 184 -21.51 29.33 -14.88
CA PHE A 184 -22.03 29.43 -16.26
C PHE A 184 -23.56 29.43 -16.34
N VAL A 185 -24.27 28.79 -15.40
CA VAL A 185 -25.73 28.58 -15.50
C VAL A 185 -26.51 29.37 -14.47
N PHE A 186 -26.02 29.45 -13.24
CA PHE A 186 -26.75 30.03 -12.10
C PHE A 186 -26.29 31.44 -11.73
N ARG A 187 -25.04 31.78 -11.99
CA ARG A 187 -24.51 33.12 -11.77
C ARG A 187 -25.25 34.08 -12.68
N ARG A 188 -26.13 34.89 -12.09
CA ARG A 188 -26.69 36.04 -12.79
C ARG A 188 -25.53 36.99 -13.06
N LYS A 189 -25.25 37.25 -14.35
CA LYS A 189 -24.39 38.38 -14.70
C LYS A 189 -25.11 39.63 -14.16
N PRO A 190 -24.47 40.46 -13.33
CA PRO A 190 -25.04 41.75 -12.99
C PRO A 190 -25.22 42.51 -14.31
N LEU A 191 -26.45 42.93 -14.59
CA LEU A 191 -26.72 43.85 -15.71
C LEU A 191 -25.80 45.06 -15.54
N THR A 192 -25.14 45.44 -16.62
CA THR A 192 -24.29 46.63 -16.64
C THR A 192 -25.16 47.85 -16.33
N GLU A 193 -24.62 48.90 -15.70
CA GLU A 193 -25.39 50.13 -15.41
C GLU A 193 -26.11 50.68 -16.65
N GLU A 194 -25.49 50.55 -17.84
CA GLU A 194 -26.07 50.91 -19.13
C GLU A 194 -27.25 50.01 -19.53
N GLU A 195 -27.17 48.70 -19.30
CA GLU A 195 -28.27 47.76 -19.58
C GLU A 195 -29.45 48.00 -18.63
N LYS A 196 -29.19 48.42 -17.39
CA LYS A 196 -30.26 48.79 -16.44
C LYS A 196 -30.99 50.07 -16.85
N VAL A 197 -30.26 51.03 -17.41
CA VAL A 197 -30.83 52.30 -17.89
C VAL A 197 -31.59 52.11 -19.19
N ALA A 198 -31.12 51.23 -20.09
CA ALA A 198 -31.84 50.85 -21.30
C ALA A 198 -33.17 50.12 -21.02
N LEU A 199 -33.32 49.49 -19.85
CA LEU A 199 -34.56 48.86 -19.40
C LEU A 199 -35.57 49.85 -18.80
N LEU A 200 -35.18 51.11 -18.55
CA LEU A 200 -36.12 52.12 -18.06
C LEU A 200 -37.07 52.56 -19.18
N PRO A 201 -38.32 52.92 -18.82
CA PRO A 201 -39.23 53.60 -19.73
C PRO A 201 -38.54 54.81 -20.41
N PRO A 202 -38.86 55.11 -21.69
CA PRO A 202 -38.21 56.20 -22.43
C PRO A 202 -38.21 57.54 -21.67
N TYR A 203 -39.32 57.88 -21.01
CA TYR A 203 -39.47 59.06 -20.17
C TYR A 203 -38.49 59.09 -18.98
N ASP A 204 -38.49 58.04 -18.15
CA ASP A 204 -37.61 57.95 -16.98
C ASP A 204 -36.13 57.95 -17.38
N ARG A 205 -35.81 57.32 -18.53
CA ARG A 205 -34.47 57.30 -19.11
C ARG A 205 -34.02 58.70 -19.50
N ALA A 206 -34.87 59.45 -20.20
CA ALA A 206 -34.59 60.80 -20.63
C ALA A 206 -34.34 61.73 -19.43
N LEU A 207 -35.17 61.68 -18.39
CA LEU A 207 -34.95 62.47 -17.17
C LEU A 207 -33.65 62.12 -16.45
N LEU A 208 -33.33 60.83 -16.36
CA LEU A 208 -32.07 60.38 -15.74
C LEU A 208 -30.86 60.87 -16.54
N GLU A 209 -30.90 60.79 -17.87
CA GLU A 209 -29.84 61.27 -18.76
C GLU A 209 -29.70 62.80 -18.73
N LEU A 210 -30.81 63.55 -18.70
CA LEU A 210 -30.78 65.00 -18.52
C LEU A 210 -30.18 65.40 -17.17
N LYS A 211 -30.47 64.65 -16.10
CA LYS A 211 -29.86 64.85 -14.79
C LYS A 211 -28.38 64.46 -14.76
N ARG A 212 -27.96 63.45 -15.53
CA ARG A 212 -26.54 63.14 -15.72
C ARG A 212 -25.82 64.25 -16.47
N LEU A 213 -26.47 64.78 -17.51
CA LEU A 213 -25.97 65.90 -18.30
C LEU A 213 -25.84 67.18 -17.45
N GLU A 214 -26.79 67.43 -16.54
CA GLU A 214 -26.69 68.51 -15.53
C GLU A 214 -25.43 68.39 -14.66
N ASN A 215 -25.17 67.18 -14.16
CA ASN A 215 -24.04 66.92 -13.26
C ASN A 215 -22.72 66.68 -14.02
N SER A 216 -22.74 66.79 -15.34
CA SER A 216 -21.56 66.60 -16.19
C SER A 216 -20.58 67.78 -16.06
N LYS A 217 -19.32 67.53 -16.42
CA LYS A 217 -18.28 68.57 -16.40
C LYS A 217 -18.19 69.37 -17.70
N TYR A 218 -19.04 69.09 -18.69
CA TYR A 218 -18.92 69.69 -20.04
C TYR A 218 -18.97 71.21 -20.02
N LEU A 219 -19.89 71.81 -19.26
CA LEU A 219 -20.01 73.27 -19.15
C LEU A 219 -18.82 73.90 -18.40
N ILE A 220 -18.26 73.20 -17.41
CA ILE A 220 -17.08 73.64 -16.64
C ILE A 220 -15.81 73.55 -17.49
N GLN A 221 -15.72 72.56 -18.37
CA GLN A 221 -14.58 72.30 -19.25
C GLN A 221 -14.67 73.02 -20.61
N ASP A 222 -15.65 73.91 -20.81
CA ASP A 222 -15.87 74.66 -22.06
C ASP A 222 -16.14 73.74 -23.27
N GLU A 223 -16.71 72.55 -23.01
CA GLU A 223 -17.07 71.50 -23.98
C GLU A 223 -18.53 71.60 -24.46
N TYR A 224 -18.98 72.80 -24.83
CA TYR A 224 -20.37 73.07 -25.25
C TYR A 224 -20.86 72.18 -26.41
N LYS A 225 -19.95 71.79 -27.32
CA LYS A 225 -20.30 70.90 -28.44
C LYS A 225 -20.76 69.53 -27.93
N GLN A 226 -20.09 68.95 -26.94
CA GLN A 226 -20.48 67.66 -26.38
C GLN A 226 -21.79 67.78 -25.61
N TYR A 227 -21.91 68.84 -24.79
CA TYR A 227 -23.13 69.12 -24.03
C TYR A 227 -24.38 69.21 -24.91
N TYR A 228 -24.36 70.03 -25.98
CA TYR A 228 -25.50 70.14 -26.90
C TYR A 228 -25.64 68.94 -27.85
N SER A 229 -24.61 68.11 -28.03
CA SER A 229 -24.76 66.85 -28.76
C SER A 229 -25.56 65.87 -27.91
N GLU A 230 -25.14 65.65 -26.67
CA GLU A 230 -25.82 64.78 -25.71
C GLU A 230 -27.24 65.27 -25.42
N LEU A 231 -27.44 66.56 -25.12
CA LEU A 231 -28.76 67.16 -24.88
C LEU A 231 -29.76 66.82 -25.99
N THR A 232 -29.37 67.07 -27.24
CA THR A 232 -30.29 66.84 -28.36
C THR A 232 -30.45 65.37 -28.72
N THR A 233 -29.46 64.53 -28.41
CA THR A 233 -29.57 63.07 -28.62
C THR A 233 -30.57 62.49 -27.62
N ILE A 234 -30.51 62.90 -26.35
CA ILE A 234 -31.46 62.47 -25.31
C ILE A 234 -32.90 62.75 -25.74
N VAL A 235 -33.19 64.00 -26.14
CA VAL A 235 -34.56 64.38 -26.54
C VAL A 235 -35.00 63.71 -27.83
N ARG A 236 -34.12 63.61 -28.83
CA ARG A 236 -34.47 62.92 -30.09
C ARG A 236 -34.74 61.44 -29.84
N SER A 237 -33.93 60.76 -29.03
CA SER A 237 -34.15 59.36 -28.67
C SER A 237 -35.47 59.18 -27.93
N TYR A 238 -35.78 60.09 -27.00
CA TYR A 238 -37.05 60.10 -26.29
C TYR A 238 -38.26 60.28 -27.22
N LEU A 239 -38.23 61.28 -28.11
CA LEU A 239 -39.31 61.53 -29.07
C LEU A 239 -39.49 60.39 -30.08
N GLU A 240 -38.43 59.64 -30.37
CA GLU A 240 -38.49 58.49 -31.28
C GLU A 240 -39.03 57.23 -30.62
N GLU A 241 -38.70 56.99 -29.35
CA GLU A 241 -39.20 55.84 -28.60
C GLU A 241 -40.62 56.05 -28.03
N ASP A 242 -40.93 57.24 -27.50
CA ASP A 242 -42.20 57.52 -26.80
C ASP A 242 -43.26 58.11 -27.76
N ALA A 243 -42.87 59.14 -28.53
CA ALA A 243 -43.77 59.83 -29.46
C ALA A 243 -43.74 59.26 -30.90
N HIS A 244 -43.01 58.16 -31.13
CA HIS A 244 -42.91 57.46 -32.43
C HIS A 244 -42.50 58.38 -33.61
N VAL A 245 -41.78 59.46 -33.32
CA VAL A 245 -41.29 60.40 -34.34
C VAL A 245 -39.88 60.02 -34.73
N THR A 246 -39.60 59.76 -36.00
CA THR A 246 -38.25 59.49 -36.50
C THR A 246 -37.32 60.71 -36.32
N ALA A 247 -36.79 60.92 -35.12
CA ALA A 247 -36.19 62.17 -34.69
C ALA A 247 -34.67 62.17 -34.78
N LEU A 248 -34.01 61.03 -34.57
CA LEU A 248 -32.56 60.89 -34.70
C LEU A 248 -32.09 61.06 -36.15
N GLU A 249 -32.87 60.56 -37.10
CA GLU A 249 -32.57 60.65 -38.55
C GLU A 249 -33.09 61.94 -39.21
N SER A 250 -33.86 62.76 -38.48
CA SER A 250 -34.43 64.00 -39.02
C SER A 250 -33.52 65.20 -38.80
N THR A 251 -33.45 66.08 -39.81
CA THR A 251 -32.89 67.43 -39.61
C THR A 251 -33.75 68.25 -38.66
N THR A 252 -33.20 69.29 -38.04
CA THR A 252 -33.92 70.18 -37.12
C THR A 252 -35.22 70.72 -37.73
N GLY A 253 -35.23 71.14 -39.00
CA GLY A 253 -36.43 71.61 -39.68
C GLY A 253 -37.49 70.52 -39.87
N GLN A 254 -37.08 69.33 -40.31
CA GLN A 254 -37.98 68.19 -40.52
C GLN A 254 -38.58 67.67 -39.22
N LEU A 255 -37.83 67.70 -38.12
CA LEU A 255 -38.33 67.29 -36.80
C LEU A 255 -39.43 68.25 -36.33
N ILE A 256 -39.24 69.56 -36.49
CA ILE A 256 -40.26 70.55 -36.13
C ILE A 256 -41.51 70.40 -36.99
N GLU A 257 -41.35 70.22 -38.31
CA GLU A 257 -42.47 69.98 -39.22
C GLU A 257 -43.28 68.73 -38.81
N LYS A 258 -42.61 67.63 -38.43
CA LYS A 258 -43.28 66.41 -37.93
C LYS A 258 -44.04 66.65 -36.64
N LEU A 259 -43.45 67.39 -35.69
CA LEU A 259 -44.13 67.72 -34.43
C LEU A 259 -45.34 68.63 -34.64
N GLU A 260 -45.26 69.59 -35.58
CA GLU A 260 -46.39 70.43 -35.99
C GLU A 260 -47.52 69.61 -36.62
N LEU A 261 -47.18 68.65 -37.50
CA LEU A 261 -48.16 67.75 -38.12
C LEU A 261 -48.86 66.85 -37.10
N LEU A 262 -48.14 66.29 -36.12
CA LEU A 262 -48.72 65.46 -35.06
C LEU A 262 -49.62 66.27 -34.11
N LYS A 263 -49.25 67.53 -33.86
CA LYS A 263 -50.10 68.47 -33.14
C LYS A 263 -51.38 68.78 -33.91
N ASP A 264 -51.28 69.08 -35.21
CA ASP A 264 -52.43 69.38 -36.07
C ASP A 264 -53.36 68.17 -36.26
N ALA A 265 -52.81 66.96 -36.21
CA ALA A 265 -53.55 65.70 -36.21
C ALA A 265 -54.24 65.39 -34.85
N GLY A 266 -53.89 66.11 -33.79
CA GLY A 266 -54.43 65.90 -32.43
C GLY A 266 -53.82 64.72 -31.68
N GLU A 267 -52.77 64.10 -32.23
CA GLU A 267 -52.05 62.96 -31.63
C GLU A 267 -51.07 63.43 -30.53
N LEU A 268 -50.65 64.69 -30.56
CA LEU A 268 -49.74 65.28 -29.59
C LEU A 268 -50.23 66.66 -29.11
N LYS A 269 -50.63 66.76 -27.84
CA LYS A 269 -51.14 68.01 -27.23
C LYS A 269 -50.00 68.95 -26.79
N LEU A 270 -49.34 69.58 -27.74
CA LEU A 270 -48.33 70.62 -27.47
C LEU A 270 -48.83 72.02 -27.83
N ASP A 271 -48.41 73.01 -27.03
CA ASP A 271 -48.65 74.42 -27.34
C ASP A 271 -47.64 74.97 -28.37
N ASP A 272 -48.07 75.92 -29.19
CA ASP A 272 -47.25 76.54 -30.25
C ASP A 272 -45.98 77.21 -29.69
N ASP A 273 -46.03 77.67 -28.44
CA ASP A 273 -44.89 78.29 -27.77
C ASP A 273 -43.81 77.25 -27.44
N THR A 274 -44.20 76.06 -27.00
CA THR A 274 -43.31 74.93 -26.68
C THR A 274 -42.58 74.42 -27.93
N ILE A 275 -43.28 74.31 -29.07
CA ILE A 275 -42.64 73.93 -30.35
C ILE A 275 -41.62 75.00 -30.79
N LYS A 276 -41.96 76.28 -30.67
CA LYS A 276 -41.04 77.39 -30.98
C LYS A 276 -39.81 77.41 -30.07
N GLN A 277 -40.00 77.21 -28.77
CA GLN A 277 -38.91 77.11 -27.80
C GLN A 277 -38.00 75.93 -28.15
N PHE A 278 -38.58 74.76 -28.48
CA PHE A 278 -37.80 73.61 -28.90
C PHE A 278 -37.00 73.86 -30.19
N GLN A 279 -37.62 74.51 -31.17
CA GLN A 279 -36.95 74.92 -32.41
C GLN A 279 -35.75 75.83 -32.13
N GLN A 280 -35.88 76.80 -31.22
CA GLN A 280 -34.79 77.69 -30.83
C GLN A 280 -33.64 76.94 -30.17
N ILE A 281 -33.93 75.95 -29.31
CA ILE A 281 -32.92 75.12 -28.66
C ILE A 281 -32.16 74.27 -29.68
N LEU A 282 -32.88 73.63 -30.61
CA LEU A 282 -32.25 72.83 -31.68
C LEU A 282 -31.40 73.69 -32.63
N GLN A 283 -31.87 74.89 -32.98
CA GLN A 283 -31.08 75.85 -33.77
C GLN A 283 -29.82 76.31 -33.02
N THR A 284 -29.94 76.55 -31.72
CA THR A 284 -28.81 76.90 -30.85
C THR A 284 -27.80 75.75 -30.81
N ALA A 285 -28.28 74.50 -30.67
CA ALA A 285 -27.44 73.32 -30.73
C ALA A 285 -26.71 73.20 -32.08
N ASP A 286 -27.38 73.47 -33.20
CA ASP A 286 -26.77 73.45 -34.53
C ASP A 286 -25.69 74.54 -34.68
N LEU A 287 -25.92 75.75 -34.17
CA LEU A 287 -24.92 76.82 -34.12
C LEU A 287 -23.71 76.44 -33.26
N VAL A 288 -23.92 75.77 -32.13
CA VAL A 288 -22.82 75.29 -31.26
C VAL A 288 -22.03 74.19 -31.97
N LYS A 289 -22.70 73.23 -32.63
CA LYS A 289 -22.08 72.06 -33.27
C LYS A 289 -21.29 72.41 -34.53
N PHE A 290 -21.83 73.32 -35.35
CA PHE A 290 -21.30 73.61 -36.70
C PHE A 290 -20.66 74.99 -36.81
N ALA A 291 -21.21 76.01 -36.14
CA ALA A 291 -20.70 77.38 -36.20
C ALA A 291 -19.74 77.74 -35.03
N LYS A 292 -19.43 76.77 -34.16
CA LYS A 292 -18.58 76.94 -32.95
C LYS A 292 -19.06 78.07 -32.04
N ASN A 293 -20.37 78.32 -32.02
CA ASN A 293 -20.97 79.28 -31.10
C ASN A 293 -20.79 78.80 -29.65
N LYS A 294 -20.59 79.73 -28.72
CA LYS A 294 -20.46 79.46 -27.29
C LYS A 294 -21.49 80.27 -26.52
N PRO A 295 -22.69 79.72 -26.28
CA PRO A 295 -23.68 80.38 -25.43
C PRO A 295 -23.12 80.48 -24.00
N SER A 296 -23.66 81.43 -23.22
CA SER A 296 -23.31 81.51 -21.80
C SER A 296 -23.78 80.25 -21.05
N THR A 297 -23.08 79.87 -19.98
CA THR A 297 -23.47 78.71 -19.14
C THR A 297 -24.92 78.80 -18.66
N SER A 298 -25.38 79.99 -18.28
CA SER A 298 -26.77 80.24 -17.86
C SER A 298 -27.79 79.92 -18.96
N VAL A 299 -27.45 80.16 -20.23
CA VAL A 299 -28.33 79.84 -21.37
C VAL A 299 -28.34 78.33 -21.60
N ALA A 300 -27.18 77.67 -21.54
CA ALA A 300 -27.09 76.22 -21.70
C ALA A 300 -27.81 75.42 -20.58
N GLU A 301 -27.82 75.94 -19.36
CA GLU A 301 -28.61 75.38 -18.24
C GLU A 301 -30.11 75.62 -18.43
N GLN A 302 -30.50 76.79 -18.96
CA GLN A 302 -31.89 77.11 -19.27
C GLN A 302 -32.43 76.24 -20.40
N ASP A 303 -31.67 76.06 -21.47
CA ASP A 303 -32.03 75.19 -22.60
C ASP A 303 -32.28 73.74 -22.15
N ARG A 304 -31.48 73.23 -21.20
CA ARG A 304 -31.68 71.89 -20.62
C ARG A 304 -32.98 71.80 -19.82
N LYS A 305 -33.29 72.81 -19.01
CA LYS A 305 -34.55 72.85 -18.24
C LYS A 305 -35.78 72.94 -19.14
N LEU A 306 -35.69 73.72 -20.22
CA LEU A 306 -36.76 73.80 -21.22
C LEU A 306 -36.95 72.46 -21.94
N VAL A 307 -35.85 71.78 -22.25
CA VAL A 307 -35.88 70.40 -22.78
C VAL A 307 -36.55 69.43 -21.80
N GLU A 308 -36.22 69.49 -20.53
CA GLU A 308 -36.83 68.66 -19.48
C GLU A 308 -38.34 68.89 -19.41
N GLN A 309 -38.78 70.15 -19.45
CA GLN A 309 -40.21 70.51 -19.51
C GLN A 309 -40.89 70.04 -20.79
N ILE A 310 -40.19 70.03 -21.92
CA ILE A 310 -40.73 69.49 -23.18
C ILE A 310 -40.95 67.99 -23.05
N VAL A 311 -40.02 67.24 -22.47
CA VAL A 311 -40.14 65.79 -22.21
C VAL A 311 -41.31 65.50 -21.27
N GLU A 312 -41.50 66.30 -20.22
CA GLU A 312 -42.67 66.17 -19.32
C GLU A 312 -44.00 66.42 -20.03
N LYS A 313 -44.11 67.55 -20.75
CA LYS A 313 -45.35 67.91 -21.47
C LYS A 313 -45.70 66.92 -22.59
N THR A 314 -44.69 66.37 -23.26
CA THR A 314 -44.91 65.37 -24.31
C THR A 314 -45.34 64.03 -23.73
N HIS A 315 -44.75 63.61 -22.61
CA HIS A 315 -45.16 62.39 -21.93
C HIS A 315 -46.61 62.47 -21.42
N GLU A 316 -47.01 63.58 -20.81
CA GLU A 316 -48.40 63.81 -20.35
C GLU A 316 -49.42 63.89 -21.50
N ALA A 317 -48.95 64.19 -22.72
CA ALA A 317 -49.80 64.35 -23.90
C ALA A 317 -50.05 63.03 -24.65
N LEU A 318 -49.26 61.97 -24.37
CA LEU A 318 -49.41 60.66 -24.99
C LEU A 318 -50.49 59.83 -24.26
N PRO A 319 -51.32 59.05 -24.97
CA PRO A 319 -52.27 58.14 -24.34
C PRO A 319 -51.55 56.98 -23.64
N GLU A 320 -52.06 56.53 -22.49
CA GLU A 320 -51.55 55.33 -21.83
C GLU A 320 -51.62 54.11 -22.77
N PRO A 321 -50.61 53.21 -22.74
CA PRO A 321 -50.59 52.03 -23.60
C PRO A 321 -51.83 51.14 -23.38
N THR A 322 -52.33 50.57 -24.46
CA THR A 322 -53.60 49.82 -24.47
C THR A 322 -53.45 48.49 -23.70
N GLU A 323 -54.50 47.99 -23.04
CA GLU A 323 -54.44 46.71 -22.31
C GLU A 323 -53.94 45.54 -23.17
N GLU A 324 -54.27 45.54 -24.47
CA GLU A 324 -53.81 44.51 -25.42
C GLU A 324 -52.27 44.56 -25.63
N GLU A 325 -51.68 45.74 -25.74
CA GLU A 325 -50.23 45.93 -25.96
C GLU A 325 -49.42 45.51 -24.72
N LEU A 326 -49.95 45.78 -23.52
CA LEU A 326 -49.35 45.35 -22.25
C LEU A 326 -49.36 43.82 -22.11
N LEU A 327 -50.43 43.16 -22.55
CA LEU A 327 -50.53 41.70 -22.53
C LEU A 327 -49.57 41.06 -23.53
N GLU A 328 -49.48 41.58 -24.76
CA GLU A 328 -48.53 41.08 -25.78
C GLU A 328 -47.07 41.20 -25.31
N HIS A 329 -46.71 42.33 -24.68
CA HIS A 329 -45.39 42.52 -24.11
C HIS A 329 -45.09 41.52 -22.97
N ALA A 330 -46.07 41.25 -22.09
CA ALA A 330 -45.93 40.30 -21.00
C ALA A 330 -45.76 38.86 -21.52
N GLU A 331 -46.56 38.44 -22.51
CA GLU A 331 -46.45 37.13 -23.14
C GLU A 331 -45.09 36.94 -23.83
N TYR A 332 -44.61 37.96 -24.53
CA TYR A 332 -43.29 37.93 -25.16
C TYR A 332 -42.16 37.78 -24.13
N GLN A 333 -42.23 38.49 -22.99
CA GLN A 333 -41.26 38.33 -21.91
C GLN A 333 -41.31 36.93 -21.28
N GLU A 334 -42.51 36.38 -21.05
CA GLU A 334 -42.68 35.00 -20.58
C GLU A 334 -42.07 33.98 -21.55
N GLU A 335 -42.23 34.16 -22.86
CA GLU A 335 -41.62 33.31 -23.86
C GLU A 335 -40.09 33.34 -23.79
N LEU A 336 -39.49 34.53 -23.67
CA LEU A 336 -38.05 34.69 -23.53
C LEU A 336 -37.54 34.00 -22.26
N GLU A 337 -38.25 34.13 -21.14
CA GLU A 337 -37.92 33.42 -19.90
C GLU A 337 -38.00 31.90 -20.06
N ARG A 338 -39.07 31.39 -20.70
CA ARG A 338 -39.24 29.95 -20.96
C ARG A 338 -38.11 29.43 -21.86
N ARG A 339 -37.73 30.17 -22.90
CA ARG A 339 -36.60 29.81 -23.77
C ARG A 339 -35.27 29.82 -23.01
N ALA A 340 -35.04 30.81 -22.15
CA ALA A 340 -33.86 30.88 -21.29
C ALA A 340 -33.80 29.72 -20.27
N LYS A 341 -34.92 29.41 -19.60
CA LYS A 341 -35.05 28.26 -18.68
C LYS A 341 -34.75 26.94 -19.40
N LYS A 342 -35.35 26.71 -20.59
CA LYS A 342 -35.08 25.52 -21.42
C LYS A 342 -33.61 25.40 -21.82
N LYS A 343 -32.97 26.50 -22.21
CA LYS A 343 -31.53 26.53 -22.54
C LYS A 343 -30.67 26.13 -21.34
N LYS A 344 -30.97 26.67 -20.15
CA LYS A 344 -30.26 26.31 -18.90
C LYS A 344 -30.41 24.83 -18.55
N ILE A 345 -31.62 24.28 -18.66
CA ILE A 345 -31.88 22.85 -18.43
C ILE A 345 -31.12 21.98 -19.43
N LYS A 346 -31.13 22.32 -20.72
CA LYS A 346 -30.36 21.58 -21.74
C LYS A 346 -28.87 21.57 -21.42
N ILE A 347 -28.29 22.71 -21.04
CA ILE A 347 -26.87 22.80 -20.67
C ILE A 347 -26.59 21.94 -19.44
N ALA A 348 -27.46 21.97 -18.41
CA ALA A 348 -27.30 21.14 -17.21
C ALA A 348 -27.40 19.64 -17.52
N ILE A 349 -28.29 19.22 -18.41
CA ILE A 349 -28.39 17.82 -18.84
C ILE A 349 -27.12 17.39 -19.58
N ILE A 350 -26.67 18.20 -20.56
CA ILE A 350 -25.46 17.90 -21.34
C ILE A 350 -24.23 17.83 -20.43
N SER A 351 -24.08 18.77 -19.48
CA SER A 351 -22.96 18.74 -18.55
C SER A 351 -23.01 17.52 -17.64
N THR A 352 -24.18 17.15 -17.14
CA THR A 352 -24.34 15.94 -16.31
C THR A 352 -23.95 14.67 -17.08
N ILE A 353 -24.41 14.53 -18.33
CA ILE A 353 -24.05 13.40 -19.19
C ILE A 353 -22.55 13.37 -19.45
N ALA A 354 -21.93 14.52 -19.73
CA ALA A 354 -20.50 14.62 -19.95
C ALA A 354 -19.69 14.17 -18.72
N VAL A 355 -20.12 14.56 -17.51
CA VAL A 355 -19.46 14.15 -16.26
C VAL A 355 -19.55 12.65 -16.04
N ILE A 356 -20.73 12.05 -16.28
CA ILE A 356 -20.91 10.60 -16.19
C ILE A 356 -20.00 9.87 -17.18
N LEU A 357 -19.95 10.32 -18.44
CA LEU A 357 -19.09 9.73 -19.46
C LEU A 357 -17.60 9.80 -19.07
N ILE A 358 -17.14 10.96 -18.59
CA ILE A 358 -15.76 11.12 -18.11
C ILE A 358 -15.47 10.16 -16.95
N GLY A 359 -16.39 10.03 -15.99
CA GLY A 359 -16.24 9.09 -14.87
C GLY A 359 -16.13 7.63 -15.33
N ILE A 360 -16.96 7.21 -16.28
CA ILE A 360 -16.92 5.89 -16.90
C ILE A 360 -15.59 5.67 -17.62
N THR A 361 -15.11 6.65 -18.39
CA THR A 361 -13.83 6.55 -19.11
C THR A 361 -12.65 6.43 -18.16
N ILE A 362 -12.57 7.27 -17.12
CA ILE A 362 -11.47 7.23 -16.13
C ILE A 362 -11.46 5.87 -15.42
N THR A 363 -12.63 5.38 -14.99
CA THR A 363 -12.75 4.08 -14.31
C THR A 363 -12.35 2.94 -15.24
N GLY A 364 -12.81 2.97 -16.50
CA GLY A 364 -12.46 1.99 -17.51
C GLY A 364 -10.97 1.95 -17.87
N ILE A 365 -10.29 3.10 -17.90
CA ILE A 365 -8.82 3.15 -18.10
C ILE A 365 -8.08 2.55 -16.90
N LYS A 366 -8.53 2.82 -15.67
CA LYS A 366 -7.82 2.39 -14.46
C LYS A 366 -8.00 0.90 -14.16
N PHE A 367 -9.24 0.41 -14.25
CA PHE A 367 -9.58 -0.95 -13.82
C PHE A 367 -9.83 -1.91 -15.01
N GLY A 368 -9.87 -1.39 -16.24
CA GLY A 368 -10.28 -2.15 -17.42
C GLY A 368 -11.79 -2.08 -17.64
N PHE A 369 -12.19 -1.87 -18.90
CA PHE A 369 -13.60 -1.80 -19.28
C PHE A 369 -14.35 -3.13 -19.06
N GLY A 370 -13.66 -4.27 -19.21
CA GLY A 370 -14.20 -5.60 -18.88
C GLY A 370 -14.59 -5.68 -17.41
N TYR A 371 -13.62 -5.44 -16.51
CA TYR A 371 -13.85 -5.45 -15.07
C TYR A 371 -15.00 -4.54 -14.62
N MET A 372 -15.07 -3.31 -15.15
CA MET A 372 -16.16 -2.37 -14.83
C MET A 372 -17.53 -2.89 -15.30
N LYS A 373 -17.62 -3.39 -16.52
CA LYS A 373 -18.85 -4.01 -17.05
C LYS A 373 -19.29 -5.17 -16.17
N ASP A 374 -18.36 -6.03 -15.79
CA ASP A 374 -18.59 -7.22 -14.99
C ASP A 374 -18.98 -6.90 -13.54
N THR A 375 -18.46 -5.81 -12.97
CA THR A 375 -18.93 -5.32 -11.65
C THR A 375 -20.38 -4.86 -11.70
N VAL A 376 -20.77 -4.11 -12.75
CA VAL A 376 -22.09 -3.46 -12.82
C VAL A 376 -23.17 -4.42 -13.30
N LEU A 377 -22.86 -5.27 -14.28
CA LEU A 377 -23.79 -6.25 -14.84
C LEU A 377 -23.76 -7.59 -14.07
N GLY A 378 -22.74 -7.81 -13.25
CA GLY A 378 -22.49 -9.07 -12.53
C GLY A 378 -21.74 -10.09 -13.38
N HIS A 379 -20.77 -10.78 -12.77
CA HIS A 379 -20.07 -11.91 -13.37
C HIS A 379 -19.95 -13.06 -12.33
N PRO A 380 -20.41 -14.28 -12.63
CA PRO A 380 -20.55 -15.35 -11.63
C PRO A 380 -19.25 -15.71 -10.90
N THR A 381 -18.15 -15.84 -11.64
CA THR A 381 -16.84 -16.22 -11.09
C THR A 381 -16.12 -15.06 -10.42
N LYS A 382 -16.45 -13.81 -10.79
CA LYS A 382 -15.93 -12.63 -10.09
C LYS A 382 -16.47 -12.55 -8.66
N GLU A 383 -17.77 -12.79 -8.49
CA GLU A 383 -18.39 -12.82 -7.18
C GLU A 383 -17.79 -13.92 -6.29
N LEU A 384 -17.49 -15.09 -6.87
CA LEU A 384 -16.78 -16.17 -6.18
C LEU A 384 -15.36 -15.78 -5.78
N LEU A 385 -14.63 -15.08 -6.66
CA LEU A 385 -13.26 -14.66 -6.40
C LEU A 385 -13.17 -13.60 -5.29
N GLU A 386 -14.02 -12.58 -5.35
CA GLU A 386 -14.05 -11.45 -4.40
C GLU A 386 -14.76 -11.79 -3.07
N GLY A 387 -15.47 -12.91 -3.00
CA GLY A 387 -16.18 -13.40 -1.81
C GLY A 387 -15.26 -13.90 -0.69
N GLU A 388 -15.88 -14.42 0.38
CA GLU A 388 -15.15 -15.05 1.48
C GLU A 388 -14.67 -16.45 1.11
N TRP A 389 -13.38 -16.71 1.33
CA TRP A 389 -12.76 -18.01 1.06
C TRP A 389 -12.70 -18.85 2.32
N VAL A 390 -12.96 -20.15 2.17
CA VAL A 390 -13.00 -21.09 3.28
C VAL A 390 -11.96 -22.17 3.09
N ARG A 391 -11.04 -22.31 4.05
CA ARG A 391 -10.12 -23.44 4.12
C ARG A 391 -10.79 -24.62 4.82
N SER A 392 -10.96 -25.72 4.10
CA SER A 392 -11.67 -26.91 4.58
C SER A 392 -10.85 -28.18 4.37
N SER A 393 -11.23 -29.24 5.10
CA SER A 393 -10.62 -30.57 4.97
C SER A 393 -11.67 -31.60 4.60
N TYR A 394 -11.41 -32.37 3.55
CA TYR A 394 -12.36 -33.29 2.94
C TYR A 394 -11.78 -34.70 2.83
N GLY A 395 -12.63 -35.72 2.96
CA GLY A 395 -12.25 -37.11 2.71
C GLY A 395 -11.36 -37.74 3.79
N PHE A 396 -10.97 -38.98 3.53
CA PHE A 396 -10.02 -39.75 4.34
C PHE A 396 -9.10 -40.59 3.42
N PRO A 397 -7.76 -40.45 3.52
CA PRO A 397 -7.03 -39.41 4.25
C PRO A 397 -7.48 -37.99 3.86
N PRO A 398 -7.24 -36.97 4.70
CA PRO A 398 -7.78 -35.63 4.45
C PRO A 398 -7.04 -34.91 3.32
N ILE A 399 -7.83 -34.29 2.45
CA ILE A 399 -7.42 -33.32 1.43
C ILE A 399 -7.81 -31.93 1.95
N GLN A 400 -6.84 -31.05 2.13
CA GLN A 400 -7.06 -29.67 2.54
C GLN A 400 -6.97 -28.75 1.32
N LEU A 401 -7.95 -27.86 1.20
CA LEU A 401 -8.03 -26.90 0.11
C LEU A 401 -8.81 -25.66 0.55
N GLU A 402 -8.46 -24.52 -0.03
CA GLU A 402 -9.16 -23.25 0.14
C GLU A 402 -10.05 -23.03 -1.09
N THR A 403 -11.35 -22.86 -0.87
CA THR A 403 -12.33 -22.66 -1.96
C THR A 403 -13.25 -21.48 -1.70
N PRO A 404 -13.80 -20.86 -2.76
CA PRO A 404 -14.75 -19.75 -2.62
C PRO A 404 -16.11 -20.19 -2.04
N GLN A 405 -16.40 -21.49 -2.07
CA GLN A 405 -17.60 -22.09 -1.48
C GLN A 405 -17.24 -23.45 -0.86
N VAL A 406 -17.99 -23.85 0.16
CA VAL A 406 -17.80 -25.16 0.81
C VAL A 406 -18.24 -26.28 -0.12
N LEU A 407 -17.40 -27.31 -0.27
CA LEU A 407 -17.72 -28.47 -1.11
C LEU A 407 -18.75 -29.36 -0.42
N VAL A 408 -19.80 -29.71 -1.15
CA VAL A 408 -20.91 -30.51 -0.61
C VAL A 408 -20.68 -31.99 -0.92
N ARG A 409 -20.89 -32.85 0.08
CA ARG A 409 -20.74 -34.31 -0.05
C ARG A 409 -21.68 -34.88 -1.10
N GLN A 410 -21.12 -35.64 -2.04
CA GLN A 410 -21.84 -36.33 -3.10
C GLN A 410 -22.12 -37.78 -2.71
N LYS A 411 -23.31 -38.29 -3.08
CA LYS A 411 -23.69 -39.69 -2.86
C LYS A 411 -23.29 -40.53 -4.07
N ILE A 412 -22.15 -41.21 -4.00
CA ILE A 412 -21.68 -42.10 -5.07
C ILE A 412 -22.21 -43.52 -4.84
N LYS A 413 -22.79 -44.13 -5.88
CA LYS A 413 -23.16 -45.55 -5.89
C LYS A 413 -22.07 -46.33 -6.61
N LEU A 414 -21.33 -47.16 -5.88
CA LEU A 414 -20.33 -48.04 -6.47
C LEU A 414 -21.00 -49.20 -7.22
N PRO A 415 -20.69 -49.43 -8.52
CA PRO A 415 -21.11 -50.63 -9.23
C PRO A 415 -20.49 -51.88 -8.59
N ALA A 416 -21.11 -53.05 -8.80
CA ALA A 416 -20.71 -54.29 -8.14
C ALA A 416 -19.25 -54.68 -8.41
N GLU A 417 -18.75 -54.38 -9.61
CA GLU A 417 -17.35 -54.60 -10.00
C GLU A 417 -16.39 -53.73 -9.17
N ALA A 418 -16.73 -52.46 -8.94
CA ALA A 418 -15.90 -51.51 -8.19
C ALA A 418 -15.85 -51.80 -6.68
N LYS A 419 -16.90 -52.43 -6.12
CA LYS A 419 -16.92 -52.84 -4.70
C LYS A 419 -15.90 -53.92 -4.34
N SER A 420 -15.41 -54.66 -5.34
CA SER A 420 -14.38 -55.69 -5.12
C SER A 420 -13.00 -55.08 -4.81
N THR A 421 -12.74 -53.85 -5.26
CA THR A 421 -11.45 -53.15 -5.13
C THR A 421 -11.51 -51.92 -4.24
N ILE A 422 -12.66 -51.22 -4.16
CA ILE A 422 -12.84 -49.99 -3.39
C ILE A 422 -13.57 -50.32 -2.07
N ALA A 423 -12.95 -49.96 -0.95
CA ALA A 423 -13.50 -50.10 0.39
C ALA A 423 -14.46 -48.95 0.71
N ASP A 424 -14.03 -47.71 0.45
CA ASP A 424 -14.83 -46.50 0.68
C ASP A 424 -14.51 -45.44 -0.38
N ILE A 425 -15.51 -44.61 -0.70
CA ILE A 425 -15.36 -43.47 -1.60
C ILE A 425 -16.08 -42.25 -1.02
N GLN A 426 -15.34 -41.16 -0.90
CA GLN A 426 -15.85 -39.91 -0.37
C GLN A 426 -15.58 -38.81 -1.39
N ALA A 427 -16.65 -38.29 -2.00
CA ALA A 427 -16.56 -37.20 -2.96
C ALA A 427 -17.30 -35.97 -2.46
N PHE A 428 -16.72 -34.80 -2.73
CA PHE A 428 -17.25 -33.50 -2.36
C PHE A 428 -17.11 -32.58 -3.56
N GLN A 429 -18.11 -31.77 -3.84
CA GLN A 429 -18.14 -30.94 -5.04
C GLN A 429 -18.92 -29.65 -4.82
N TYR A 430 -18.47 -28.60 -5.50
CA TYR A 430 -19.23 -27.38 -5.75
C TYR A 430 -19.29 -27.13 -7.26
N THR A 431 -20.50 -26.91 -7.77
CA THR A 431 -20.76 -26.54 -9.16
C THR A 431 -21.46 -25.20 -9.17
N SER A 432 -20.93 -24.25 -9.93
CA SER A 432 -21.59 -22.96 -10.13
C SER A 432 -22.96 -23.16 -10.79
N PRO A 433 -24.03 -22.50 -10.31
CA PRO A 433 -25.36 -22.59 -10.94
C PRO A 433 -25.41 -21.85 -12.28
N ILE A 434 -24.45 -20.96 -12.56
CA ILE A 434 -24.37 -20.14 -13.76
C ILE A 434 -22.95 -20.22 -14.32
N GLY A 435 -22.83 -20.55 -15.62
CA GLY A 435 -21.53 -20.68 -16.29
C GLY A 435 -20.78 -21.97 -15.97
N LEU A 436 -19.61 -22.14 -16.58
CA LEU A 436 -18.75 -23.30 -16.36
C LEU A 436 -17.75 -23.00 -15.26
N PHE A 437 -18.05 -23.45 -14.04
CA PHE A 437 -17.08 -23.51 -12.96
C PHE A 437 -17.44 -24.65 -12.01
N ASN A 438 -16.50 -25.57 -11.80
CA ASN A 438 -16.66 -26.74 -10.96
C ASN A 438 -15.36 -27.04 -10.22
N VAL A 439 -15.47 -27.32 -8.92
CA VAL A 439 -14.38 -27.84 -8.11
C VAL A 439 -14.88 -29.06 -7.35
N GLY A 440 -14.15 -30.16 -7.44
CA GLY A 440 -14.46 -31.41 -6.77
C GLY A 440 -13.23 -32.06 -6.21
N THR A 441 -13.40 -32.79 -5.11
CA THR A 441 -12.35 -33.60 -4.50
C THR A 441 -12.90 -34.96 -4.12
N THR A 442 -12.12 -36.01 -4.36
CA THR A 442 -12.50 -37.38 -4.07
C THR A 442 -11.36 -38.10 -3.38
N SER A 443 -11.68 -38.84 -2.32
CA SER A 443 -10.79 -39.79 -1.66
C SER A 443 -11.36 -41.19 -1.79
N VAL A 444 -10.51 -42.13 -2.22
CA VAL A 444 -10.85 -43.53 -2.42
C VAL A 444 -9.94 -44.37 -1.54
N THR A 445 -10.52 -45.15 -0.64
CA THR A 445 -9.80 -46.16 0.14
C THR A 445 -9.93 -47.50 -0.58
N LEU A 446 -8.82 -48.19 -0.79
CA LEU A 446 -8.77 -49.49 -1.48
C LEU A 446 -8.95 -50.63 -0.46
N ASN A 447 -9.53 -51.75 -0.90
CA ASN A 447 -9.67 -52.95 -0.07
C ASN A 447 -8.31 -53.58 0.27
N GLN A 448 -7.29 -53.38 -0.58
CA GLN A 448 -5.93 -53.89 -0.38
C GLN A 448 -5.02 -52.73 0.02
N GLN A 449 -4.48 -52.79 1.24
CA GLN A 449 -3.69 -51.69 1.82
C GLN A 449 -2.26 -51.60 1.31
N ASP A 450 -1.72 -52.67 0.68
CA ASP A 450 -0.34 -52.69 0.17
C ASP A 450 -0.22 -52.30 -1.31
N VAL A 451 -1.33 -52.03 -1.98
CA VAL A 451 -1.37 -51.73 -3.42
C VAL A 451 -1.26 -50.23 -3.63
N GLU A 452 -0.31 -49.83 -4.47
CA GLU A 452 -0.20 -48.45 -4.95
C GLU A 452 -1.25 -48.17 -6.04
N PRO A 453 -1.79 -46.94 -6.09
CA PRO A 453 -2.82 -46.59 -7.04
C PRO A 453 -2.30 -46.47 -8.46
N ASP A 454 -3.08 -46.96 -9.41
CA ASP A 454 -2.84 -46.81 -10.85
C ASP A 454 -3.41 -45.47 -11.32
N PHE A 455 -2.55 -44.44 -11.35
CA PHE A 455 -2.94 -43.10 -11.77
C PHE A 455 -3.35 -43.05 -13.24
N GLU A 456 -2.70 -43.82 -14.13
CA GLU A 456 -3.05 -43.84 -15.56
C GLU A 456 -4.46 -44.35 -15.77
N LYS A 457 -4.82 -45.46 -15.11
CA LYS A 457 -6.18 -45.99 -15.14
C LYS A 457 -7.21 -45.00 -14.55
N THR A 458 -6.82 -44.25 -13.53
CA THR A 458 -7.69 -43.22 -12.93
C THR A 458 -7.90 -42.04 -13.88
N ILE A 459 -6.84 -41.62 -14.59
CA ILE A 459 -6.92 -40.58 -15.62
C ILE A 459 -7.85 -41.02 -16.75
N GLU A 460 -7.71 -42.24 -17.26
CA GLU A 460 -8.60 -42.80 -18.29
C GLU A 460 -10.07 -42.80 -17.84
N GLN A 461 -10.34 -43.17 -16.58
CA GLN A 461 -11.70 -43.15 -16.02
C GLN A 461 -12.27 -41.74 -15.91
N ILE A 462 -11.46 -40.76 -15.50
CA ILE A 462 -11.89 -39.36 -15.40
C ILE A 462 -12.20 -38.80 -16.79
N LEU A 463 -11.33 -39.04 -17.78
CA LEU A 463 -11.54 -38.59 -19.15
C LEU A 463 -12.77 -39.25 -19.78
N SER A 464 -12.95 -40.57 -19.58
CA SER A 464 -14.17 -41.27 -20.02
C SER A 464 -15.42 -40.73 -19.34
N ASN A 465 -15.35 -40.32 -18.07
CA ASN A 465 -16.48 -39.69 -17.39
C ASN A 465 -16.81 -38.31 -17.98
N PHE A 466 -15.80 -37.50 -18.37
CA PHE A 466 -16.05 -36.25 -19.09
C PHE A 466 -16.76 -36.50 -20.43
N GLU A 467 -16.32 -37.49 -21.21
CA GLU A 467 -16.99 -37.86 -22.47
C GLU A 467 -18.42 -38.35 -22.26
N ASN A 468 -18.66 -39.17 -21.22
CA ASN A 468 -19.99 -39.64 -20.84
C ASN A 468 -20.91 -38.50 -20.39
N GLN A 469 -20.35 -37.42 -19.85
CA GLN A 469 -21.06 -36.18 -19.52
C GLN A 469 -21.26 -35.26 -20.74
N GLY A 470 -20.83 -35.70 -21.92
CA GLY A 470 -21.03 -35.02 -23.20
C GLY A 470 -19.87 -34.13 -23.63
N ALA A 471 -18.74 -34.16 -22.91
CA ALA A 471 -17.56 -33.39 -23.31
C ALA A 471 -16.98 -33.90 -24.63
N LYS A 472 -16.41 -33.00 -25.44
CA LYS A 472 -15.84 -33.31 -26.76
C LYS A 472 -14.50 -32.60 -26.96
N ASN A 473 -13.69 -33.12 -27.88
CA ASN A 473 -12.42 -32.53 -28.29
C ASN A 473 -11.47 -32.26 -27.11
N ILE A 474 -11.40 -33.21 -26.15
CA ILE A 474 -10.54 -33.07 -24.98
C ILE A 474 -9.08 -33.22 -25.43
N ILE A 475 -8.26 -32.25 -25.08
CA ILE A 475 -6.81 -32.26 -25.24
C ILE A 475 -6.21 -32.39 -23.85
N THR A 476 -5.25 -33.30 -23.69
CA THR A 476 -4.70 -33.66 -22.38
C THR A 476 -3.19 -33.53 -22.38
N LYS A 477 -2.65 -32.96 -21.30
CA LYS A 477 -1.23 -32.88 -20.97
C LYS A 477 -1.02 -33.34 -19.53
N GLN A 478 0.17 -33.81 -19.23
CA GLN A 478 0.53 -34.35 -17.92
C GLN A 478 1.89 -33.79 -17.49
N GLU A 479 1.99 -33.42 -16.22
CA GLU A 479 3.22 -32.96 -15.58
C GLU A 479 3.31 -33.44 -14.12
N GLU A 480 4.52 -33.45 -13.57
CA GLU A 480 4.70 -33.71 -12.14
C GLU A 480 4.21 -32.52 -11.33
N PHE A 481 3.56 -32.80 -10.20
CA PHE A 481 3.08 -31.78 -9.25
C PHE A 481 3.61 -32.06 -7.85
N SER A 482 3.83 -31.02 -7.07
CA SER A 482 4.21 -31.14 -5.66
C SER A 482 3.45 -30.13 -4.83
N THR A 483 2.89 -30.56 -3.69
CA THR A 483 2.26 -29.66 -2.72
C THR A 483 3.29 -28.78 -2.03
N ILE A 484 2.84 -27.79 -1.25
CA ILE A 484 3.71 -26.93 -0.44
C ILE A 484 4.52 -27.76 0.57
N SER A 485 3.93 -28.81 1.16
CA SER A 485 4.63 -29.75 2.04
C SER A 485 5.59 -30.71 1.33
N GLY A 486 5.63 -30.71 0.00
CA GLY A 486 6.51 -31.56 -0.81
C GLY A 486 5.95 -32.93 -1.16
N VAL A 487 4.65 -33.18 -0.99
CA VAL A 487 4.00 -34.42 -1.44
C VAL A 487 3.94 -34.43 -2.97
N LYS A 488 4.53 -35.46 -3.58
CA LYS A 488 4.53 -35.65 -5.03
C LYS A 488 3.20 -36.21 -5.52
N GLY A 489 2.75 -35.71 -6.66
CA GLY A 489 1.56 -36.16 -7.36
C GLY A 489 1.69 -35.94 -8.86
N VAL A 490 0.61 -36.23 -9.58
CA VAL A 490 0.50 -36.03 -11.02
C VAL A 490 -0.54 -34.96 -11.30
N LYS A 491 -0.20 -33.96 -12.12
CA LYS A 491 -1.16 -32.97 -12.62
C LYS A 491 -1.47 -33.28 -14.08
N VAL A 492 -2.76 -33.42 -14.37
CA VAL A 492 -3.30 -33.62 -15.71
C VAL A 492 -4.17 -32.43 -16.06
N TYR A 493 -3.92 -31.78 -17.18
CA TYR A 493 -4.61 -30.55 -17.54
C TYR A 493 -4.77 -30.41 -19.05
N GLY A 494 -5.70 -29.57 -19.45
CA GLY A 494 -5.88 -29.21 -20.85
C GLY A 494 -7.23 -28.57 -21.10
N SER A 495 -7.64 -28.54 -22.37
CA SER A 495 -8.86 -27.89 -22.82
C SER A 495 -9.80 -28.87 -23.51
N GLY A 496 -11.07 -28.50 -23.60
CA GLY A 496 -12.11 -29.29 -24.24
C GLY A 496 -13.41 -28.51 -24.34
N LYS A 497 -14.43 -29.13 -24.93
CA LYS A 497 -15.77 -28.57 -25.02
C LYS A 497 -16.69 -29.23 -24.01
N PHE A 498 -17.18 -28.47 -23.03
CA PHE A 498 -17.98 -28.96 -21.91
C PHE A 498 -19.40 -28.39 -21.95
N LEU A 499 -20.35 -29.07 -21.30
CA LEU A 499 -21.72 -28.58 -21.16
C LEU A 499 -21.86 -27.84 -19.83
N ALA A 500 -22.06 -26.51 -19.86
CA ALA A 500 -22.37 -25.75 -18.64
C ALA A 500 -23.80 -25.97 -18.17
N PRO A 501 -24.06 -25.82 -16.85
CA PRO A 501 -25.41 -25.71 -16.31
C PRO A 501 -26.25 -24.66 -17.06
N GLY A 502 -27.37 -25.09 -17.63
CA GLY A 502 -28.29 -24.22 -18.39
C GLY A 502 -27.87 -23.91 -19.84
N ALA A 503 -26.67 -24.32 -20.28
CA ALA A 503 -26.24 -24.16 -21.66
C ALA A 503 -26.87 -25.22 -22.58
N LYS A 504 -27.25 -24.82 -23.80
CA LYS A 504 -27.76 -25.73 -24.84
C LYS A 504 -26.66 -26.27 -25.75
N GLU A 505 -25.53 -25.60 -25.77
CA GLU A 505 -24.38 -25.91 -26.62
C GLU A 505 -23.14 -26.15 -25.76
N LEU A 506 -22.18 -26.87 -26.32
CA LEU A 506 -20.89 -27.08 -25.67
C LEU A 506 -20.05 -25.80 -25.78
N ILE A 507 -19.43 -25.42 -24.67
CA ILE A 507 -18.59 -24.24 -24.54
C ILE A 507 -17.14 -24.65 -24.32
N GLU A 508 -16.21 -23.80 -24.75
CA GLU A 508 -14.78 -24.03 -24.61
C GLU A 508 -14.38 -23.80 -23.15
N GLY A 509 -13.72 -24.80 -22.58
CA GLY A 509 -13.35 -24.82 -21.18
C GLY A 509 -12.05 -25.55 -20.95
N GLU A 510 -11.46 -25.25 -19.82
CA GLU A 510 -10.23 -25.86 -19.33
C GLU A 510 -10.53 -26.73 -18.12
N TYR A 511 -9.65 -27.71 -17.89
CA TYR A 511 -9.73 -28.54 -16.72
C TYR A 511 -8.34 -28.83 -16.16
N THR A 512 -8.31 -29.14 -14.86
CA THR A 512 -7.12 -29.63 -14.18
C THR A 512 -7.53 -30.70 -13.19
N VAL A 513 -6.78 -31.80 -13.21
CA VAL A 513 -6.89 -32.91 -12.28
C VAL A 513 -5.57 -33.05 -11.56
N LEU A 514 -5.60 -33.02 -10.23
CA LEU A 514 -4.45 -33.37 -9.40
C LEU A 514 -4.68 -34.76 -8.83
N LEU A 515 -3.72 -35.67 -8.99
CA LEU A 515 -3.76 -37.01 -8.44
C LEU A 515 -2.66 -37.19 -7.40
N PHE A 516 -3.05 -37.73 -6.25
CA PHE A 516 -2.18 -38.09 -5.14
C PHE A 516 -2.57 -39.48 -4.63
N GLY A 517 -1.67 -40.12 -3.90
CA GLY A 517 -1.98 -41.41 -3.30
C GLY A 517 -0.76 -42.13 -2.78
N GLY A 518 -1.03 -43.23 -2.10
CA GLY A 518 -0.03 -44.11 -1.51
C GLY A 518 -0.62 -45.50 -1.36
N LYS A 519 0.07 -46.37 -0.62
CA LYS A 519 -0.40 -47.74 -0.41
C LYS A 519 -1.80 -47.73 0.24
N GLY A 520 -2.77 -48.32 -0.45
CA GLY A 520 -4.14 -48.50 0.06
C GLY A 520 -5.11 -47.34 -0.15
N PHE A 521 -4.70 -46.23 -0.77
CA PHE A 521 -5.62 -45.12 -1.06
C PHE A 521 -5.18 -44.25 -2.24
N GLN A 522 -6.14 -43.55 -2.83
CA GLN A 522 -5.89 -42.50 -3.81
C GLN A 522 -6.82 -41.31 -3.60
N GLN A 523 -6.36 -40.16 -4.03
CA GLN A 523 -7.03 -38.89 -3.89
C GLN A 523 -6.91 -38.13 -5.20
N TYR A 524 -7.98 -37.48 -5.61
CA TYR A 524 -7.90 -36.56 -6.73
C TYR A 524 -8.78 -35.33 -6.55
N ILE A 525 -8.33 -34.23 -7.13
CA ILE A 525 -9.03 -32.95 -7.18
C ILE A 525 -9.30 -32.66 -8.65
N ILE A 526 -10.52 -32.30 -9.01
CA ILE A 526 -10.93 -31.94 -10.37
C ILE A 526 -11.42 -30.50 -10.36
N LEU A 527 -10.90 -29.71 -11.28
CA LEU A 527 -11.29 -28.34 -11.56
C LEU A 527 -11.71 -28.26 -13.02
N THR A 528 -12.80 -27.57 -13.31
CA THR A 528 -13.25 -27.26 -14.68
C THR A 528 -13.79 -25.86 -14.74
N TRP A 529 -13.32 -25.05 -15.69
CA TRP A 529 -13.72 -23.65 -15.84
C TRP A 529 -13.77 -23.23 -17.31
N LEU A 530 -14.32 -22.04 -17.57
CA LEU A 530 -14.39 -21.46 -18.92
C LEU A 530 -13.02 -20.92 -19.36
N GLU A 531 -12.59 -21.21 -20.58
CA GLU A 531 -11.23 -20.89 -21.09
C GLU A 531 -10.92 -19.38 -21.10
N ASP A 532 -11.89 -18.54 -21.46
CA ASP A 532 -11.72 -17.07 -21.52
C ASP A 532 -12.09 -16.34 -20.22
N ASP A 533 -12.32 -17.06 -19.11
CA ASP A 533 -12.70 -16.47 -17.83
C ASP A 533 -11.48 -16.22 -16.94
N THR A 534 -10.98 -14.98 -16.99
CA THR A 534 -9.82 -14.56 -16.20
C THR A 534 -10.04 -14.71 -14.70
N TYR A 535 -11.26 -14.48 -14.20
CA TYR A 535 -11.56 -14.62 -12.77
C TYR A 535 -11.56 -16.08 -12.33
N ALA A 536 -12.07 -16.98 -13.19
CA ALA A 536 -12.03 -18.40 -12.91
C ALA A 536 -10.60 -18.93 -12.89
N GLN A 537 -9.73 -18.44 -13.78
CA GLN A 537 -8.30 -18.77 -13.77
C GLN A 537 -7.65 -18.35 -12.45
N GLU A 538 -7.90 -17.14 -11.95
CA GLU A 538 -7.39 -16.68 -10.66
C GLU A 538 -7.91 -17.54 -9.48
N ILE A 539 -9.17 -17.97 -9.52
CA ILE A 539 -9.73 -18.91 -8.53
C ILE A 539 -8.97 -20.23 -8.57
N VAL A 540 -8.77 -20.79 -9.77
CA VAL A 540 -8.05 -22.06 -9.98
C VAL A 540 -6.64 -21.97 -9.45
N ASP A 541 -5.90 -20.94 -9.81
CA ASP A 541 -4.52 -20.73 -9.37
C ASP A 541 -4.42 -20.67 -7.84
N ARG A 542 -5.35 -19.96 -7.19
CA ARG A 542 -5.43 -19.89 -5.72
C ARG A 542 -5.77 -21.24 -5.09
N ILE A 543 -6.72 -22.00 -5.67
CA ILE A 543 -7.05 -23.34 -5.20
C ILE A 543 -5.80 -24.23 -5.31
N LEU A 544 -5.16 -24.29 -6.47
CA LEU A 544 -3.96 -25.09 -6.73
C LEU A 544 -2.82 -24.76 -5.76
N ALA A 545 -2.63 -23.47 -5.45
CA ALA A 545 -1.64 -23.02 -4.48
C ALA A 545 -1.98 -23.38 -3.02
N SER A 546 -3.24 -23.72 -2.72
CA SER A 546 -3.69 -24.07 -1.37
C SER A 546 -3.73 -25.57 -1.08
N VAL A 547 -3.54 -26.41 -2.10
CA VAL A 547 -3.71 -27.87 -2.00
C VAL A 547 -2.67 -28.48 -1.06
N GLU A 548 -3.16 -29.19 -0.06
CA GLU A 548 -2.34 -29.91 0.89
C GLU A 548 -2.97 -31.28 1.20
N VAL A 549 -2.18 -32.35 1.15
CA VAL A 549 -2.67 -33.73 1.28
C VAL A 549 -1.87 -34.49 2.32
N LYS A 550 -2.51 -35.41 3.03
CA LYS A 550 -1.81 -36.35 3.92
C LYS A 550 -1.58 -37.68 3.21
N THR A 551 -0.36 -38.20 3.33
CA THR A 551 0.08 -39.44 2.70
C THR A 551 -0.06 -40.69 3.59
N GLU A 552 -0.53 -40.52 4.83
CA GLU A 552 -0.70 -41.60 5.80
C GLU A 552 -2.20 -41.87 6.04
N LEU A 553 -2.55 -43.16 6.06
CA LEU A 553 -3.88 -43.69 6.41
C LEU A 553 -4.17 -43.55 7.90
#